data_AF-A0A562C7D7-F1
#
_entry.id   AF-A0A562C7D7-F1
#
_cell.length_a   1.000
_cell.length_b   1.000
_cell.length_c   1.000
_cell.angle_alpha   90.00
_cell.angle_beta   90.00
_cell.angle_gamma   90.00
#
_symmetry.space_group_name_H-M   'P 1'
#
loop_
_entity.id
_entity.type
_entity.pdbx_description
1 polymer ?
#
loop_
_entity_poly.entity_id
_entity_poly.type
_entity_poly.pdbx_seq_one_letter_code
_entity_poly.pdbx_strand_id
1 'polypeptide(L)'
;MGPDFETLAWRGHRYDVRVLGASFEYLALRSSAERARAAGQDGSAAGLLAMDAYEIVLAQARDVHELAREHPDGDVCSCGVVTPPGLPLARATGHLDQLRWEPVPVVLVTTDVERRYESEPATALACCQDCGWTSPELALAEAREVAAAHSCDLSDGSGHEA
;
A
#
# COMPACT_ATOMS: atom_id res chain seq x y z
N MET A 1 2.43 23.75 -9.64
CA MET A 1 2.25 22.48 -10.35
C MET A 1 3.46 21.65 -10.03
N GLY A 2 3.32 20.68 -9.12
CA GLY A 2 4.37 19.66 -8.96
C GLY A 2 4.44 18.81 -10.22
N PRO A 3 5.51 18.01 -10.42
CA PRO A 3 5.49 17.01 -11.47
C PRO A 3 4.28 16.08 -11.27
N ASP A 4 3.36 16.05 -12.24
CA ASP A 4 2.33 15.02 -12.32
C ASP A 4 3.06 13.70 -12.59
N PHE A 5 3.18 12.87 -11.57
CA PHE A 5 3.74 11.53 -11.74
C PHE A 5 2.67 10.65 -12.36
N GLU A 6 3.01 9.97 -13.44
CA GLU A 6 2.09 9.15 -14.21
C GLU A 6 1.52 8.02 -13.32
N THR A 7 0.20 7.98 -13.16
CA THR A 7 -0.46 6.83 -12.53
C THR A 7 -0.67 5.73 -13.57
N LEU A 8 -0.46 4.48 -13.16
CA LEU A 8 -0.81 3.32 -13.98
C LEU A 8 -2.30 2.99 -13.81
N ALA A 9 -3.04 2.88 -14.90
CA ALA A 9 -4.41 2.35 -14.88
C ALA A 9 -4.38 0.81 -14.96
N TRP A 10 -4.99 0.13 -13.99
CA TRP A 10 -5.09 -1.33 -13.95
C TRP A 10 -6.42 -1.78 -13.35
N ARG A 11 -7.16 -2.63 -14.06
CA ARG A 11 -8.49 -3.15 -13.65
C ARG A 11 -9.47 -2.08 -13.15
N GLY A 12 -9.50 -0.90 -13.78
CA GLY A 12 -10.40 0.20 -13.40
C GLY A 12 -9.90 1.06 -12.23
N HIS A 13 -8.73 0.78 -11.67
CA HIS A 13 -8.12 1.56 -10.60
C HIS A 13 -6.83 2.25 -11.05
N ARG A 14 -6.43 3.30 -10.33
CA ARG A 14 -5.18 4.02 -10.55
C ARG A 14 -4.15 3.59 -9.52
N TYR A 15 -2.89 3.47 -9.93
CA TYR A 15 -1.78 3.11 -9.06
C TYR A 15 -0.61 4.07 -9.22
N ASP A 16 0.01 4.48 -8.12
CA ASP A 16 1.19 5.35 -8.11
C ASP A 16 2.45 4.53 -8.46
N VAL A 17 3.06 4.86 -9.60
CA VAL A 17 4.22 4.12 -10.12
C VAL A 17 5.44 4.17 -9.21
N ARG A 18 5.55 5.17 -8.31
CA ARG A 18 6.67 5.26 -7.36
C ARG A 18 6.52 4.25 -6.24
N VAL A 19 5.29 4.04 -5.78
CA VAL A 19 5.01 3.00 -4.78
C VAL A 19 5.21 1.60 -5.39
N LEU A 20 4.78 1.41 -6.64
CA LEU A 20 5.01 0.16 -7.37
C LEU A 20 6.50 -0.09 -7.66
N GLY A 21 7.25 0.98 -7.94
CA GLY A 21 8.68 0.94 -8.26
C GLY A 21 9.62 0.90 -7.04
N ALA A 22 9.10 1.11 -5.83
CA ALA A 22 9.90 1.32 -4.63
C ALA A 22 10.94 0.22 -4.37
N SER A 23 10.60 -1.05 -4.61
CA SER A 23 11.54 -2.17 -4.48
C SER A 23 12.75 -2.04 -5.42
N PHE A 24 12.52 -1.65 -6.68
CA PHE A 24 13.60 -1.46 -7.65
C PHE A 24 14.41 -0.20 -7.35
N GLU A 25 13.72 0.88 -6.98
CA GLU A 25 14.36 2.15 -6.58
C GLU A 25 15.26 1.94 -5.35
N TYR A 26 14.78 1.24 -4.33
CA TYR A 26 15.56 0.90 -3.13
C TYR A 26 16.86 0.17 -3.50
N LEU A 27 16.79 -0.87 -4.34
CA LEU A 27 17.97 -1.63 -4.76
C LEU A 27 18.96 -0.76 -5.55
N ALA A 28 18.47 0.07 -6.46
CA ALA A 28 19.29 0.96 -7.28
C ALA A 28 19.99 2.02 -6.42
N LEU A 29 19.26 2.65 -5.50
CA LEU A 29 19.74 3.70 -4.61
C LEU A 29 20.74 3.14 -3.58
N ARG A 30 20.45 1.98 -2.98
CA ARG A 30 21.37 1.29 -2.08
C ARG A 30 22.69 0.97 -2.78
N SER A 31 22.61 0.39 -3.99
CA SER A 31 23.79 0.09 -4.79
C SER A 31 24.59 1.35 -5.16
N SER A 32 23.90 2.46 -5.45
CA SER A 32 24.54 3.75 -5.71
C SER A 32 25.28 4.30 -4.48
N ALA A 33 24.65 4.25 -3.30
CA ALA A 33 25.26 4.68 -2.04
C ALA A 33 26.49 3.83 -1.68
N GLU A 34 26.40 2.51 -1.86
CA GLU A 34 27.50 1.58 -1.64
C GLU A 34 28.70 1.88 -2.56
N ARG A 35 28.45 2.14 -3.86
CA ARG A 35 29.50 2.52 -4.81
C ARG A 35 30.16 3.85 -4.45
N ALA A 36 29.36 4.87 -4.09
CA ALA A 36 29.90 6.16 -3.67
C ALA A 36 30.81 6.00 -2.45
N ARG A 37 30.37 5.23 -1.44
CA ARG A 37 31.17 4.92 -0.26
C ARG A 37 32.47 4.20 -0.60
N ALA A 38 32.42 3.20 -1.48
CA ALA A 38 33.60 2.47 -1.92
C ALA A 38 34.61 3.36 -2.68
N ALA A 39 34.13 4.39 -3.37
CA ALA A 39 34.95 5.38 -4.08
C ALA A 39 35.42 6.55 -3.18
N GLY A 40 35.10 6.55 -1.88
CA GLY A 40 35.41 7.66 -0.98
C GLY A 40 34.61 8.94 -1.26
N GLN A 41 33.47 8.83 -1.93
CA GLN A 41 32.55 9.91 -2.27
C GLN A 41 31.38 9.96 -1.29
N ASP A 42 30.70 11.11 -1.22
CA ASP A 42 29.47 11.23 -0.43
C ASP A 42 28.30 10.49 -1.11
N GLY A 43 27.73 9.53 -0.41
CA GLY A 43 26.54 8.76 -0.83
C GLY A 43 25.28 9.11 -0.04
N SER A 44 25.32 10.15 0.80
CA SER A 44 24.26 10.49 1.76
C SER A 44 22.89 10.71 1.09
N ALA A 45 22.85 11.41 -0.05
CA ALA A 45 21.62 11.66 -0.79
C ALA A 45 20.97 10.35 -1.30
N ALA A 46 21.76 9.44 -1.87
CA ALA A 46 21.27 8.14 -2.30
C ALA A 46 20.82 7.28 -1.11
N GLY A 47 21.53 7.37 0.02
CA GLY A 47 21.14 6.72 1.27
C GLY A 47 19.79 7.22 1.80
N LEU A 48 19.59 8.54 1.80
CA LEU A 48 18.33 9.15 2.26
C LEU A 48 17.14 8.72 1.39
N LEU A 49 17.29 8.78 0.06
CA LEU A 49 16.25 8.32 -0.86
C LEU A 49 16.00 6.82 -0.75
N ALA A 50 17.03 6.01 -0.49
CA ALA A 50 16.86 4.59 -0.25
C ALA A 50 16.02 4.33 1.00
N MET A 51 16.12 5.15 2.04
CA MET A 51 15.29 5.01 3.24
C MET A 51 13.80 5.25 2.95
N ASP A 52 13.47 6.25 2.15
CA ASP A 52 12.08 6.53 1.74
C ASP A 52 11.48 5.35 0.94
N ALA A 53 12.21 4.85 -0.05
CA ALA A 53 11.80 3.66 -0.80
C ALA A 53 11.71 2.41 0.09
N TYR A 54 12.60 2.28 1.09
CA TYR A 54 12.62 1.15 2.02
C TYR A 54 11.39 1.13 2.94
N GLU A 55 10.91 2.30 3.38
CA GLU A 55 9.68 2.39 4.18
C GLU A 55 8.47 1.84 3.43
N ILE A 56 8.37 2.16 2.14
CA ILE A 56 7.33 1.58 1.28
C ILE A 56 7.53 0.06 1.23
N VAL A 57 8.73 -0.43 0.89
CA VAL A 57 9.01 -1.88 0.81
C VAL A 57 8.66 -2.62 2.10
N LEU A 58 8.93 -2.03 3.26
CA LEU A 58 8.57 -2.60 4.55
C LEU A 58 7.06 -2.69 4.75
N ALA A 59 6.32 -1.64 4.42
CA ALA A 59 4.87 -1.66 4.49
C ALA A 59 4.29 -2.76 3.58
N GLN A 60 4.84 -2.93 2.38
CA GLN A 60 4.42 -3.95 1.42
C GLN A 60 4.68 -5.38 1.93
N ALA A 61 5.82 -5.60 2.59
CA ALA A 61 6.19 -6.92 3.12
C ALA A 61 5.29 -7.43 4.26
N ARG A 62 4.53 -6.56 4.91
CA ARG A 62 3.65 -6.92 6.05
C ARG A 62 2.30 -7.49 5.63
N ASP A 63 1.95 -7.37 4.35
CA ASP A 63 0.62 -7.70 3.83
C ASP A 63 -0.51 -6.96 4.58
N VAL A 64 -0.21 -5.71 4.97
CA VAL A 64 -1.15 -4.78 5.59
C VAL A 64 -1.08 -3.46 4.83
N HIS A 65 -2.25 -2.95 4.48
CA HIS A 65 -2.45 -1.73 3.71
C HIS A 65 -2.41 -0.52 4.64
N GLU A 66 -1.59 0.46 4.29
CA GLU A 66 -1.46 1.71 5.05
C GLU A 66 -1.22 2.89 4.11
N LEU A 67 -1.33 4.12 4.64
CA LEU A 67 -1.08 5.33 3.88
C LEU A 67 0.41 5.48 3.60
N ALA A 68 0.86 5.12 2.40
CA ALA A 68 2.25 5.30 2.00
C ALA A 68 2.59 6.78 1.81
N ARG A 69 1.67 7.53 1.19
CA ARG A 69 1.87 8.93 0.85
C ARG A 69 0.56 9.64 0.55
N GLU A 70 0.57 10.95 0.71
CA GLU A 70 -0.45 11.83 0.14
C GLU A 70 -0.13 12.09 -1.34
N HIS A 71 -1.16 12.19 -2.18
CA HIS A 71 -1.06 12.57 -3.59
C HIS A 71 -2.10 13.68 -3.87
N PRO A 72 -1.83 14.62 -4.80
CA PRO A 72 -2.77 15.72 -5.11
C PRO A 72 -4.18 15.25 -5.50
N ASP A 73 -4.25 14.07 -6.13
CA ASP A 73 -5.49 13.41 -6.54
C ASP A 73 -6.05 12.42 -5.50
N GLY A 74 -5.53 12.41 -4.27
CA GLY A 74 -6.01 11.60 -3.16
C GLY A 74 -4.92 10.73 -2.51
N ASP A 75 -5.30 9.86 -1.58
CA ASP A 75 -4.32 9.13 -0.77
C ASP A 75 -3.81 7.87 -1.47
N VAL A 76 -2.52 7.56 -1.29
CA VAL A 76 -1.90 6.37 -1.90
C VAL A 76 -1.59 5.33 -0.85
N CYS A 77 -2.09 4.13 -1.07
CA CYS A 77 -1.80 2.99 -0.21
C CYS A 77 -0.36 2.45 -0.44
N SER A 78 0.21 1.76 0.55
CA SER A 78 1.41 0.93 0.40
C SER A 78 1.32 -0.07 -0.76
N CYS A 79 0.11 -0.53 -1.11
CA CYS A 79 -0.12 -1.38 -2.27
C CYS A 79 -0.06 -0.64 -3.62
N GLY A 80 0.06 0.69 -3.59
CA GLY A 80 0.14 1.57 -4.74
C GLY A 80 -1.19 2.13 -5.20
N VAL A 81 -2.34 1.60 -4.76
CA VAL A 81 -3.64 2.14 -5.21
C VAL A 81 -3.79 3.60 -4.79
N VAL A 82 -4.22 4.44 -5.73
CA VAL A 82 -4.56 5.84 -5.50
C VAL A 82 -6.05 5.94 -5.27
N THR A 83 -6.42 6.32 -4.05
CA THR A 83 -7.80 6.50 -3.64
C THR A 83 -8.30 7.90 -4.00
N PRO A 84 -9.59 8.09 -4.31
CA PRO A 84 -10.15 9.41 -4.52
C PRO A 84 -9.98 10.31 -3.28
N PRO A 85 -9.89 11.64 -3.45
CA PRO A 85 -9.76 12.55 -2.32
C PRO A 85 -10.90 12.39 -1.32
N GLY A 86 -10.56 12.26 -0.04
CA GLY A 86 -11.52 12.11 1.05
C GLY A 86 -12.15 10.71 1.18
N LEU A 87 -11.76 9.74 0.35
CA LEU A 87 -12.14 8.34 0.54
C LEU A 87 -11.10 7.63 1.44
N PRO A 88 -11.46 7.16 2.65
CA PRO A 88 -10.51 6.45 3.50
C PRO A 88 -10.01 5.17 2.83
N LEU A 89 -8.73 4.82 3.04
CA LEU A 89 -8.13 3.60 2.48
C LEU A 89 -8.94 2.34 2.79
N ALA A 90 -9.48 2.22 4.01
CA ALA A 90 -10.31 1.10 4.46
C ALA A 90 -11.62 0.93 3.67
N ARG A 91 -12.05 1.95 2.92
CA ARG A 91 -13.26 1.92 2.09
C ARG A 91 -12.97 1.95 0.60
N ALA A 92 -11.71 2.09 0.22
CA ALA A 92 -11.31 2.07 -1.18
C ALA A 92 -11.25 0.63 -1.71
N THR A 93 -11.62 0.48 -2.97
CA THR A 93 -11.44 -0.75 -3.74
C THR A 93 -10.21 -0.64 -4.64
N GLY A 94 -9.72 -1.79 -5.12
CA GLY A 94 -8.53 -1.85 -5.96
C GLY A 94 -7.23 -2.05 -5.18
N HIS A 95 -7.31 -2.43 -3.91
CA HIS A 95 -6.14 -2.88 -3.16
C HIS A 95 -5.66 -4.24 -3.70
N LEU A 96 -4.35 -4.41 -3.78
CA LEU A 96 -3.71 -5.61 -4.31
C LEU A 96 -2.80 -6.27 -3.27
N ASP A 97 -2.71 -7.60 -3.34
CA ASP A 97 -1.53 -8.33 -2.88
C ASP A 97 -0.44 -8.00 -3.89
N GLN A 98 0.56 -7.24 -3.48
CA GLN A 98 1.60 -6.77 -4.38
C GLN A 98 2.65 -7.82 -4.73
N LEU A 99 2.76 -8.89 -3.94
CA LEU A 99 3.63 -10.01 -4.29
C LEU A 99 3.01 -10.81 -5.44
N ARG A 100 1.68 -10.94 -5.44
CA ARG A 100 0.93 -11.72 -6.45
C ARG A 100 0.37 -10.88 -7.59
N TRP A 101 0.23 -9.58 -7.41
CA TRP A 101 -0.48 -8.68 -8.32
C TRP A 101 -1.94 -9.09 -8.55
N GLU A 102 -2.56 -9.63 -7.50
CA GLU A 102 -3.95 -10.10 -7.51
C GLU A 102 -4.80 -9.25 -6.56
N PRO A 103 -6.07 -8.97 -6.91
CA PRO A 103 -7.00 -8.40 -5.96
C PRO A 103 -7.18 -9.33 -4.77
N VAL A 104 -7.19 -8.76 -3.57
CA VAL A 104 -7.46 -9.50 -2.33
C VAL A 104 -8.90 -9.22 -1.91
N PRO A 105 -9.82 -10.20 -1.88
CA PRO A 105 -11.23 -9.93 -1.57
C PRO A 105 -11.43 -9.21 -0.23
N VAL A 106 -10.61 -9.56 0.77
CA VAL A 106 -10.60 -8.91 2.09
C VAL A 106 -9.19 -8.45 2.42
N VAL A 107 -9.01 -7.15 2.58
CA VAL A 107 -7.72 -6.53 2.90
C VAL A 107 -7.65 -6.14 4.36
N LEU A 108 -6.44 -6.15 4.91
CA LEU A 108 -6.16 -5.59 6.22
C LEU A 108 -5.67 -4.17 6.05
N VAL A 109 -6.32 -3.20 6.67
CA VAL A 109 -5.90 -1.80 6.67
C VAL A 109 -5.52 -1.38 8.07
N THR A 110 -4.36 -0.76 8.25
CA THR A 110 -3.97 -0.16 9.52
C THR A 110 -4.00 1.36 9.46
N THR A 111 -4.42 1.96 10.57
CA THR A 111 -4.34 3.41 10.81
C THR A 111 -3.13 3.78 11.68
N ASP A 112 -2.38 2.80 12.18
CA ASP A 112 -1.22 3.00 13.05
C ASP A 112 0.07 3.28 12.25
N VAL A 113 0.02 4.33 11.44
CA VAL A 113 1.14 4.74 10.57
C VAL A 113 2.35 5.26 11.36
N GLU A 114 2.14 5.70 12.60
CA GLU A 114 3.20 6.22 13.48
C GLU A 114 4.17 5.12 13.95
N ARG A 115 3.76 3.86 13.89
CA ARG A 115 4.58 2.70 14.24
C ARG A 115 5.21 1.99 13.05
N ARG A 116 5.38 2.70 11.93
CA ARG A 116 5.94 2.15 10.68
C ARG A 116 7.32 1.48 10.85
N TYR A 117 8.06 1.77 11.91
CA TYR A 117 9.35 1.12 12.22
C TYR A 117 9.26 -0.19 13.01
N GLU A 118 8.08 -0.56 13.51
CA GLU A 118 7.87 -1.82 14.22
C GLU A 118 7.75 -2.99 13.23
N SER A 119 7.98 -4.23 13.67
CA SER A 119 7.97 -5.38 12.76
C SER A 119 6.59 -5.63 12.13
N GLU A 120 5.52 -5.40 12.90
CA GLU A 120 4.12 -5.54 12.49
C GLU A 120 3.27 -4.45 13.14
N PRO A 121 2.15 -4.01 12.52
CA PRO A 121 1.23 -3.07 13.14
C PRO A 121 0.53 -3.70 14.36
N ALA A 122 0.24 -2.89 15.37
CA ALA A 122 -0.45 -3.35 16.58
C ALA A 122 -1.92 -3.70 16.28
N THR A 123 -2.57 -2.90 15.43
CA THR A 123 -3.98 -3.03 15.10
C THR A 123 -4.26 -2.89 13.61
N ALA A 124 -5.37 -3.49 13.16
CA ALA A 124 -5.87 -3.38 11.80
C ALA A 124 -7.40 -3.54 11.74
N LEU A 125 -7.99 -3.07 10.66
CA LEU A 125 -9.35 -3.35 10.22
C LEU A 125 -9.30 -4.37 9.08
N ALA A 126 -10.21 -5.34 9.07
CA ALA A 126 -10.48 -6.17 7.89
C ALA A 126 -11.55 -5.48 7.04
N CYS A 127 -11.33 -5.38 5.73
CA CYS A 127 -12.21 -4.66 4.82
C CYS A 127 -12.46 -5.51 3.57
N CYS A 128 -13.72 -5.87 3.32
CA CYS A 128 -14.10 -6.57 2.10
C CYS A 128 -14.24 -5.56 0.96
N GLN A 129 -13.45 -5.74 -0.09
CA GLN A 129 -13.47 -4.88 -1.28
C GLN A 129 -14.73 -5.11 -2.13
N ASP A 130 -15.38 -6.26 -1.98
CA ASP A 130 -16.51 -6.69 -2.79
C ASP A 130 -17.86 -6.15 -2.27
N CYS A 131 -18.12 -6.27 -0.95
CA CYS A 131 -19.38 -5.80 -0.34
C CYS A 131 -19.24 -4.54 0.53
N GLY A 132 -18.01 -4.02 0.70
CA GLY A 132 -17.73 -2.85 1.53
C GLY A 132 -17.87 -3.10 3.04
N TRP A 133 -17.97 -4.35 3.48
CA TRP A 133 -17.97 -4.71 4.89
C TRP A 133 -16.64 -4.33 5.55
N THR A 134 -16.69 -3.81 6.76
CA THR A 134 -15.50 -3.48 7.56
C THR A 134 -15.67 -4.00 8.99
N SER A 135 -14.63 -4.65 9.53
CA SER A 135 -14.57 -4.98 10.95
C SER A 135 -14.34 -3.73 11.81
N PRO A 136 -14.58 -3.79 13.13
CA PRO A 136 -13.92 -2.85 14.05
C PRO A 136 -12.39 -2.98 13.95
N GLU A 137 -11.67 -1.99 14.48
CA GLU A 137 -10.23 -2.08 14.67
C GLU A 137 -9.92 -3.11 15.76
N LEU A 138 -9.05 -4.07 15.43
CA LEU A 138 -8.70 -5.22 16.27
C LEU A 138 -7.18 -5.39 16.32
N ALA A 139 -6.68 -6.22 17.24
CA ALA A 139 -5.30 -6.65 17.18
C ALA A 139 -5.02 -7.35 15.84
N LEU A 140 -3.83 -7.17 15.25
CA LEU A 140 -3.54 -7.68 13.90
C LEU A 140 -3.86 -9.17 13.70
N ALA A 141 -3.53 -10.02 14.70
CA ALA A 141 -3.81 -11.44 14.65
C ALA A 141 -5.33 -11.73 14.58
N GLU A 142 -6.12 -11.03 15.39
CA GLU A 142 -7.58 -11.15 15.38
C GLU A 142 -8.17 -10.61 14.08
N ALA A 143 -7.66 -9.49 13.56
CA ALA A 143 -8.08 -8.95 12.28
C ALA A 143 -7.84 -9.95 11.12
N ARG A 144 -6.71 -10.66 11.13
CA ARG A 144 -6.41 -11.76 10.18
C ARG A 144 -7.44 -12.89 10.29
N GLU A 145 -7.81 -13.30 11.51
CA GLU A 145 -8.83 -14.33 11.72
C GLU A 145 -10.20 -13.90 11.23
N VAL A 146 -10.63 -12.67 11.56
CA VAL A 146 -11.92 -12.14 11.09
C VAL A 146 -11.94 -11.99 9.56
N ALA A 147 -10.84 -11.53 8.97
CA ALA A 147 -10.71 -11.45 7.51
C ALA A 147 -10.85 -12.83 6.85
N ALA A 148 -10.19 -13.85 7.40
CA ALA A 148 -10.26 -15.22 6.88
C ALA A 148 -11.65 -15.87 7.08
N ALA A 149 -12.36 -15.48 8.13
CA ALA A 149 -13.73 -15.95 8.42
C ALA A 149 -14.80 -15.23 7.59
N HIS A 150 -14.49 -14.06 7.03
CA HIS A 150 -15.43 -13.32 6.21
C HIS A 150 -15.74 -14.07 4.92
N SER A 151 -17.01 -14.38 4.71
CA SER A 151 -17.54 -14.88 3.45
C SER A 151 -18.45 -13.81 2.86
N CYS A 152 -18.15 -13.43 1.62
CA CYS A 152 -18.92 -12.44 0.89
C CYS A 152 -19.97 -13.15 0.04
N ASP A 153 -21.24 -13.09 0.44
CA ASP A 153 -22.36 -13.56 -0.38
C ASP A 153 -22.75 -12.45 -1.39
N LEU A 154 -21.97 -12.29 -2.46
CA LEU A 154 -22.38 -11.51 -3.64
C LEU A 154 -23.34 -12.30 -4.57
N SER A 155 -24.15 -13.17 -3.99
CA SER A 155 -25.23 -13.89 -4.68
C SER A 155 -26.47 -13.01 -4.77
N ASP A 156 -26.35 -11.81 -5.36
CA ASP A 156 -27.46 -11.12 -6.03
C ASP A 156 -26.90 -10.02 -6.93
N GLY A 157 -26.75 -10.37 -8.22
CA GLY A 157 -26.40 -9.44 -9.27
C GLY A 157 -27.41 -8.31 -9.36
N SER A 158 -26.99 -7.10 -8.99
CA SER A 158 -27.58 -5.87 -9.48
C SER A 158 -26.52 -5.08 -10.24
N GLY A 159 -26.49 -5.33 -11.56
CA GLY A 159 -26.14 -4.39 -12.61
C GLY A 159 -24.81 -3.63 -12.46
N HIS A 160 -23.75 -4.20 -13.01
CA HIS A 160 -22.77 -3.36 -13.73
C HIS A 160 -23.50 -2.76 -14.95
N GLU A 161 -23.95 -1.51 -14.84
CA GLU A 161 -24.18 -0.65 -16.00
C GLU A 161 -23.05 0.39 -16.09
N ALA A 162 -22.35 0.29 -17.22
CA ALA A 162 -21.43 1.18 -17.93
C ALA A 162 -20.95 2.49 -17.29
#